data_AF-A0AAQ4FI34-F1
#
_entry.id   AF-A0AAQ4FI34-F1
#
_cell.length_a   1.000
_cell.length_b   1.000
_cell.length_c   1.000
_cell.angle_alpha   90.00
_cell.angle_beta   90.00
_cell.angle_gamma   90.00
#
_symmetry.space_group_name_H-M   'P 1'
#
loop_
_entity.id
_entity.type
_entity.pdbx_description
1 polymer ?
#
loop_
_entity_poly.entity_id
_entity_poly.type
_entity_poly.pdbx_seq_one_letter_code
_entity_poly.pdbx_strand_id
1 'polypeptide(L)'
;MIKRELAKDPQLRNENWDRFLPHFKAQTLSKRKKPKKQRTKGEYTPFPPPQPESKMDKELASGEYFLKEHERKAKRAQEKQQAKVEAEVKRQERRNKSFQPPEEPKFVPKKQQSGTEKAKPVDIEALKKKVTASAKKKPEKKVQWQS
;
A
#
# COMPACT_ATOMS: atom_id res chain seq x y z
N MET A 1 -51.47 -7.49 -13.94
CA MET A 1 -52.56 -8.47 -13.78
C MET A 1 -53.71 -7.85 -13.00
N ILE A 2 -53.53 -7.53 -11.71
CA ILE A 2 -54.59 -6.94 -10.86
C ILE A 2 -55.11 -5.58 -11.37
N LYS A 3 -54.22 -4.62 -11.71
CA LYS A 3 -54.62 -3.31 -12.27
C LYS A 3 -55.46 -3.40 -13.55
N ARG A 4 -55.25 -4.44 -14.38
CA ARG A 4 -55.95 -4.60 -15.66
C ARG A 4 -57.37 -5.12 -15.45
N GLU A 5 -57.60 -5.95 -14.45
CA GLU A 5 -58.93 -6.42 -14.11
C GLU A 5 -59.74 -5.33 -13.39
N LEU A 6 -59.15 -4.62 -12.41
CA LEU A 6 -59.79 -3.48 -11.74
C LEU A 6 -60.20 -2.36 -12.70
N ALA A 7 -59.43 -2.16 -13.77
CA ALA A 7 -59.75 -1.17 -14.80
C ALA A 7 -60.96 -1.57 -15.66
N LYS A 8 -61.27 -2.87 -15.78
CA LYS A 8 -62.45 -3.32 -16.55
C LYS A 8 -63.74 -3.07 -15.79
N ASP A 9 -63.71 -3.10 -14.46
CA ASP A 9 -64.88 -2.91 -13.59
C ASP A 9 -65.37 -1.47 -13.61
N PRO A 10 -66.57 -1.17 -14.15
CA PRO A 10 -67.04 0.20 -14.35
C PRO A 10 -67.27 0.98 -13.05
N GLN A 11 -67.50 0.28 -11.93
CA GLN A 11 -67.72 0.89 -10.62
C GLN A 11 -66.42 1.37 -9.95
N LEU A 12 -65.32 0.64 -10.12
CA LEU A 12 -64.05 0.96 -9.46
C LEU A 12 -63.16 1.88 -10.30
N ARG A 13 -63.50 2.21 -11.56
CA ARG A 13 -62.63 3.00 -12.45
C ARG A 13 -62.26 4.39 -11.91
N ASN A 14 -63.17 5.00 -11.18
CA ASN A 14 -63.02 6.38 -10.68
C ASN A 14 -62.51 6.42 -9.22
N GLU A 15 -62.21 5.27 -8.63
CA GLU A 15 -61.80 5.14 -7.23
C GLU A 15 -60.31 4.79 -7.08
N ASN A 16 -59.77 4.99 -5.87
CA ASN A 16 -58.39 4.67 -5.56
C ASN A 16 -58.17 3.16 -5.41
N TRP A 17 -57.35 2.57 -6.30
CA TRP A 17 -57.04 1.13 -6.30
C TRP A 17 -55.99 0.68 -5.28
N ASP A 18 -55.45 1.58 -4.46
CA ASP A 18 -54.31 1.27 -3.56
C ASP A 18 -54.59 0.12 -2.58
N ARG A 19 -55.86 -0.09 -2.18
CA ARG A 19 -56.28 -1.19 -1.29
C ARG A 19 -56.21 -2.58 -1.93
N PHE A 20 -56.27 -2.65 -3.26
CA PHE A 20 -56.22 -3.88 -4.03
C PHE A 20 -54.82 -4.15 -4.59
N LEU A 21 -53.92 -3.18 -4.48
CA LEU A 21 -52.54 -3.32 -4.93
C LEU A 21 -51.66 -3.83 -3.79
N PRO A 22 -50.84 -4.86 -4.02
CA PRO A 22 -49.86 -5.28 -3.03
C PRO A 22 -48.90 -4.12 -2.70
N HIS A 23 -48.78 -3.78 -1.42
CA HIS A 23 -47.81 -2.79 -0.96
C HIS A 23 -46.41 -3.40 -0.93
N PHE A 24 -45.62 -3.16 -1.96
CA PHE A 24 -44.22 -3.58 -1.99
C PHE A 24 -43.39 -2.63 -1.12
N LYS A 25 -42.93 -3.14 0.03
CA LYS A 25 -41.90 -2.45 0.82
C LYS A 25 -40.62 -2.39 0.00
N ALA A 26 -39.95 -1.24 -0.03
CA ALA A 26 -38.65 -1.11 -0.67
C ALA A 26 -37.63 -1.98 0.09
N GLN A 27 -37.41 -3.20 -0.40
CA GLN A 27 -36.43 -4.11 0.17
C GLN A 27 -35.03 -3.60 -0.17
N THR A 28 -34.47 -2.77 0.72
CA THR A 28 -33.09 -2.33 0.57
C THR A 28 -32.19 -3.52 0.87
N LEU A 29 -31.59 -4.08 -0.18
CA LEU A 29 -30.54 -5.11 -0.05
C LEU A 29 -29.48 -4.57 0.92
N SER A 30 -29.06 -5.38 1.88
CA SER A 30 -28.13 -4.94 2.93
C SER A 30 -26.86 -4.37 2.28
N LYS A 31 -26.71 -3.04 2.35
CA LYS A 31 -25.51 -2.33 1.84
C LYS A 31 -24.34 -2.52 2.81
N ARG A 32 -24.11 -3.74 3.30
CA ARG A 32 -23.01 -4.03 4.19
C ARG A 32 -21.72 -3.87 3.42
N LYS A 33 -20.93 -2.86 3.79
CA LYS A 33 -19.59 -2.66 3.25
C LYS A 33 -18.73 -3.88 3.59
N LYS A 34 -18.05 -4.43 2.57
CA LYS A 34 -17.10 -5.53 2.79
C LYS A 34 -15.92 -5.03 3.65
N PRO A 35 -15.37 -5.86 4.55
CA PRO A 35 -14.20 -5.48 5.33
C PRO A 35 -13.00 -5.23 4.40
N LYS A 36 -12.17 -4.23 4.73
CA LYS A 36 -10.96 -3.88 3.97
C LYS A 36 -9.93 -5.02 3.94
N LYS A 37 -9.86 -5.81 5.01
CA LYS A 37 -8.97 -6.97 5.12
C LYS A 37 -9.79 -8.25 4.99
N GLN A 38 -9.85 -8.79 3.78
CA GLN A 38 -10.38 -10.13 3.54
C GLN A 38 -9.23 -11.12 3.65
N ARG A 39 -9.34 -12.07 4.60
CA ARG A 39 -8.35 -13.14 4.73
C ARG A 39 -8.70 -14.22 3.69
N THR A 40 -7.86 -14.39 2.69
CA THR A 40 -7.92 -15.55 1.80
C THR A 40 -7.45 -16.79 2.56
N LYS A 41 -8.02 -17.96 2.23
CA LYS A 41 -7.51 -19.23 2.79
C LYS A 41 -6.14 -19.51 2.17
N GLY A 42 -5.21 -20.02 2.99
CA GLY A 42 -3.92 -20.49 2.50
C GLY A 42 -4.07 -21.71 1.59
N GLU A 43 -3.01 -22.00 0.84
CA GLU A 43 -2.90 -23.25 0.07
C GLU A 43 -3.00 -24.46 1.00
N TYR A 44 -3.63 -25.54 0.53
CA TYR A 44 -3.82 -26.74 1.33
C TYR A 44 -2.48 -27.44 1.55
N THR A 45 -2.03 -27.49 2.80
CA THR A 45 -0.85 -28.24 3.21
C THR A 45 -1.30 -29.51 3.95
N PRO A 46 -0.98 -30.72 3.44
CA PRO A 46 -1.44 -31.96 4.05
C PRO A 46 -0.76 -32.24 5.40
N PHE A 47 0.41 -31.63 5.64
CA PHE A 47 1.12 -31.74 6.91
C PHE A 47 0.74 -30.61 7.86
N PRO A 48 0.60 -30.90 9.16
CA PRO A 48 0.42 -29.85 10.16
C PRO A 48 1.68 -28.98 10.25
N PRO A 49 1.55 -27.71 10.65
CA PRO A 49 2.71 -26.90 10.99
C PRO A 49 3.48 -27.51 12.17
N PRO A 50 4.79 -27.25 12.29
CA PRO A 50 5.57 -27.72 13.44
C PRO A 50 5.01 -27.15 14.74
N GLN A 51 5.10 -27.93 15.82
CA GLN A 51 4.71 -27.46 17.14
C GLN A 51 5.65 -26.34 17.60
N PRO A 52 5.12 -25.29 18.25
CA PRO A 52 5.98 -24.27 18.84
C PRO A 52 6.82 -24.88 19.96
N GLU A 53 8.12 -24.60 19.95
CA GLU A 53 9.06 -25.06 20.98
C GLU A 53 8.62 -24.57 22.38
N SER A 54 8.74 -25.46 23.38
CA SER A 54 8.49 -25.10 24.76
C SER A 54 9.57 -24.12 25.27
N LYS A 55 9.29 -23.45 26.39
CA LYS A 55 10.30 -22.59 27.03
C LYS A 55 11.57 -23.37 27.38
N MET A 56 11.43 -24.60 27.85
CA MET A 56 12.56 -25.47 28.19
C MET A 56 13.36 -25.81 26.93
N ASP A 57 12.70 -26.15 25.82
CA ASP A 57 13.40 -26.50 24.57
C ASP A 57 14.21 -25.32 24.03
N LYS A 58 13.67 -24.09 24.12
CA LYS A 58 14.40 -22.88 23.72
C LYS A 58 15.63 -22.62 24.60
N GLU A 59 15.48 -22.80 25.90
CA GLU A 59 16.57 -22.64 26.86
C GLU A 59 17.65 -23.73 26.68
N LEU A 60 17.23 -24.96 26.35
CA LEU A 60 18.15 -26.06 26.03
C LEU A 60 18.87 -25.83 24.70
N ALA A 61 18.16 -25.41 23.65
CA ALA A 61 18.73 -25.13 22.33
C ALA A 61 19.71 -23.96 22.35
N SER A 62 19.45 -22.93 23.18
CA SER A 62 20.37 -21.80 23.39
C SER A 62 21.51 -22.12 24.37
N GLY A 63 21.45 -23.25 25.07
CA GLY A 63 22.38 -23.61 26.14
C GLY A 63 22.24 -22.77 27.41
N GLU A 64 21.26 -21.88 27.49
CA GLU A 64 21.02 -21.02 28.66
C GLU A 64 20.40 -21.79 29.83
N TYR A 65 19.76 -22.93 29.57
CA TYR A 65 19.13 -23.75 30.61
C TYR A 65 20.11 -24.18 31.71
N PHE A 66 21.36 -24.46 31.33
CA PHE A 66 22.40 -24.91 32.25
C PHE A 66 23.10 -23.75 32.99
N LEU A 67 22.95 -22.52 32.51
CA LEU A 67 23.56 -21.35 33.15
C LEU A 67 22.83 -21.01 34.45
N LYS A 68 23.60 -20.74 35.50
CA LYS A 68 23.03 -20.27 36.77
C LYS A 68 22.52 -18.84 36.60
N GLU A 69 21.56 -18.43 37.44
CA GLU A 69 20.95 -17.10 37.34
C GLU A 69 21.98 -15.96 37.40
N HIS A 70 23.03 -16.10 38.21
CA HIS A 70 24.09 -15.10 38.32
C HIS A 70 24.92 -14.97 37.04
N GLU A 71 25.22 -16.07 36.35
CA GLU A 71 25.94 -16.09 35.06
C GLU A 71 25.09 -15.43 33.97
N ARG A 72 23.80 -15.76 33.92
CA ARG A 72 22.83 -15.11 33.02
C ARG A 72 22.75 -13.61 33.27
N LYS A 73 22.75 -13.19 34.54
CA LYS A 73 22.74 -11.76 34.92
C LYS A 73 24.05 -11.06 34.51
N ALA A 74 25.19 -11.72 34.67
CA ALA A 74 26.49 -11.19 34.25
C ALA A 74 26.55 -11.01 32.72
N LYS A 75 26.13 -12.01 31.93
CA LYS A 75 26.04 -11.94 30.46
C LYS A 75 25.15 -10.77 30.02
N ARG A 76 23.94 -10.65 30.60
CA ARG A 76 23.03 -9.53 30.34
C ARG A 76 23.64 -8.16 30.70
N ALA A 77 24.43 -8.10 31.78
CA ALA A 77 25.11 -6.86 32.15
C ALA A 77 26.20 -6.49 31.13
N GLN A 78 26.97 -7.47 30.64
CA GLN A 78 27.99 -7.27 29.60
C GLN A 78 27.36 -6.78 28.29
N GLU A 79 26.28 -7.41 27.82
CA GLU A 79 25.53 -6.98 26.62
C GLU A 79 25.06 -5.52 26.74
N LYS A 80 24.55 -5.13 27.92
CA LYS A 80 24.16 -3.73 28.18
C LYS A 80 25.35 -2.76 28.15
N GLN A 81 26.51 -3.16 28.65
CA GLN A 81 27.70 -2.31 28.58
C GLN A 81 28.19 -2.16 27.14
N GLN A 82 28.22 -3.25 26.36
CA GLN A 82 28.56 -3.21 24.94
C GLN A 82 27.62 -2.29 24.15
N ALA A 83 26.31 -2.41 24.36
CA ALA A 83 25.32 -1.54 23.72
C ALA A 83 25.51 -0.05 24.10
N LYS A 84 25.91 0.25 25.33
CA LYS A 84 26.25 1.63 25.75
C LYS A 84 27.49 2.16 25.03
N VAL A 85 28.54 1.33 24.93
CA VAL A 85 29.77 1.69 24.23
C VAL A 85 29.47 1.97 22.75
N GLU A 86 28.70 1.09 22.08
CA GLU A 86 28.29 1.28 20.69
C GLU A 86 27.46 2.57 20.49
N ALA A 87 26.52 2.84 21.40
CA ALA A 87 25.70 4.05 21.35
C ALA A 87 26.54 5.33 21.52
N GLU A 88 27.55 5.30 22.39
CA GLU A 88 28.45 6.43 22.59
C GLU A 88 29.34 6.65 21.35
N VAL A 89 29.88 5.59 20.74
CA VAL A 89 30.63 5.68 19.47
C VAL A 89 29.76 6.30 18.38
N LYS A 90 28.52 5.80 18.18
CA LYS A 90 27.59 6.35 17.20
C LYS A 90 27.23 7.82 17.45
N ARG A 91 27.12 8.21 18.72
CA ARG A 91 26.86 9.61 19.13
C ARG A 91 28.06 10.50 18.83
N GLN A 92 29.28 10.02 19.08
CA GLN A 92 30.52 10.71 18.74
C GLN A 92 30.67 10.85 17.23
N GLU A 93 30.42 9.80 16.45
CA GLU A 93 30.41 9.87 14.99
C GLU A 93 29.42 10.91 14.47
N ARG A 94 28.19 10.92 15.00
CA ARG A 94 27.19 11.93 14.62
C ARG A 94 27.66 13.34 14.94
N ARG A 95 28.29 13.54 16.10
CA ARG A 95 28.86 14.84 16.49
C ARG A 95 30.00 15.24 15.55
N ASN A 96 30.93 14.33 15.27
CA ASN A 96 32.10 14.58 14.43
C ASN A 96 31.71 14.89 12.98
N LYS A 97 30.64 14.26 12.45
CA LYS A 97 30.09 14.58 11.12
C LYS A 97 29.68 16.05 10.97
N SER A 98 29.20 16.68 12.03
CA SER A 98 28.86 18.11 12.01
C SER A 98 30.07 19.03 12.07
N PHE A 99 31.24 18.53 12.49
CA PHE A 99 32.50 19.28 12.52
C PHE A 99 33.32 19.12 11.23
N GLN A 100 33.00 18.15 10.38
CA GLN A 100 33.62 18.02 9.07
C GLN A 100 32.96 18.99 8.09
N PRO A 101 33.72 19.90 7.47
CA PRO A 101 33.18 20.75 6.42
C PRO A 101 32.70 19.91 5.24
N PRO A 102 31.63 20.32 4.54
CA PRO A 102 31.16 19.62 3.36
C PRO A 102 32.23 19.64 2.27
N GLU A 103 32.39 18.53 1.54
CA GLU A 103 33.28 18.50 0.38
C GLU A 103 32.74 19.45 -0.69
N GLU A 104 33.54 20.46 -1.05
CA GLU A 104 33.21 21.37 -2.13
C GLU A 104 33.20 20.59 -3.46
N PRO A 105 32.23 20.86 -4.35
CA PRO A 105 32.22 20.25 -5.67
C PRO A 105 33.48 20.68 -6.42
N LYS A 106 34.36 19.73 -6.73
CA LYS A 106 35.50 19.97 -7.63
C LYS A 106 34.95 20.46 -8.97
N PHE A 107 35.28 21.69 -9.33
CA PHE A 107 34.90 22.27 -10.62
C PHE A 107 35.52 21.43 -11.74
N VAL A 108 34.69 20.67 -12.45
CA VAL A 108 35.11 19.92 -13.64
C VAL A 108 34.77 20.79 -14.85
N PRO A 109 35.77 21.30 -15.60
CA PRO A 109 35.49 22.09 -16.80
C PRO A 109 34.75 21.20 -17.81
N LYS A 110 33.53 21.59 -18.20
CA LYS A 110 32.79 20.96 -19.28
C LYS A 110 33.59 21.09 -20.57
N LYS A 111 34.24 20.00 -20.98
CA LYS A 111 34.88 19.89 -22.29
C LYS A 111 33.76 19.98 -23.34
N GLN A 112 33.72 21.07 -24.09
CA GLN A 112 32.89 21.19 -25.29
C GLN A 112 33.36 20.09 -26.24
N GLN A 113 32.53 19.07 -26.47
CA GLN A 113 32.79 18.07 -27.51
C GLN A 113 32.52 18.72 -28.86
N SER A 114 33.57 19.28 -29.46
CA SER A 114 33.65 19.62 -30.87
C SER A 114 33.59 18.33 -31.70
N GLY A 115 32.84 18.40 -32.80
CA GLY A 115 32.24 17.23 -33.45
C GLY A 115 33.16 16.38 -34.33
N THR A 116 32.66 15.16 -34.60
CA THR A 116 32.82 14.38 -35.84
C THR A 116 31.76 13.26 -35.80
N GLU A 117 30.54 13.49 -36.32
CA GLU A 117 30.04 13.08 -37.66
C GLU A 117 29.80 11.54 -37.83
N LYS A 118 28.67 10.94 -38.26
CA LYS A 118 27.35 11.36 -38.78
C LYS A 118 26.27 10.26 -38.55
N ALA A 119 25.01 10.71 -38.49
CA ALA A 119 23.76 10.09 -38.97
C ALA A 119 23.34 8.69 -38.44
N LYS A 120 22.61 8.67 -37.32
CA LYS A 120 21.46 7.75 -37.19
C LYS A 120 20.23 8.49 -37.73
N PRO A 121 19.45 7.93 -38.68
CA PRO A 121 18.28 8.61 -39.21
C PRO A 121 17.28 8.81 -38.08
N VAL A 122 16.97 10.08 -37.78
CA VAL A 122 15.90 10.43 -36.83
C VAL A 122 14.58 10.08 -37.51
N ASP A 123 13.77 9.21 -36.89
CA ASP A 123 12.50 8.76 -37.44
C ASP A 123 11.46 9.90 -37.39
N ILE A 124 11.34 10.61 -38.51
CA ILE A 124 10.42 11.75 -38.71
C ILE A 124 8.95 11.28 -38.64
N GLU A 125 8.64 10.03 -38.97
CA GLU A 125 7.26 9.52 -38.93
C GLU A 125 6.78 9.30 -37.50
N ALA A 126 7.64 8.75 -36.63
CA ALA A 126 7.34 8.60 -35.21
C ALA A 126 7.09 9.97 -34.55
N LEU A 127 7.87 10.99 -34.92
CA LEU A 127 7.70 12.35 -34.40
C LEU A 127 6.39 12.99 -34.88
N LYS A 128 6.06 12.86 -36.18
CA LYS A 128 4.79 13.36 -36.75
C LYS A 128 3.56 12.67 -36.13
N LYS A 129 3.62 11.36 -35.87
CA LYS A 129 2.56 10.61 -35.18
C LYS A 129 2.37 11.10 -33.73
N LYS A 130 3.46 11.41 -33.03
CA LYS A 130 3.40 11.89 -31.63
C LYS A 130 2.80 13.29 -31.52
N VAL A 131 3.15 14.20 -32.43
CA VAL A 131 2.61 15.57 -32.45
C VAL A 131 1.13 15.58 -32.81
N THR A 132 0.71 14.79 -33.80
CA THR A 132 -0.72 14.69 -34.18
C THR A 132 -1.58 14.03 -33.10
N ALA A 133 -1.06 13.02 -32.40
CA ALA A 133 -1.75 12.40 -31.26
C ALA A 133 -1.91 13.36 -30.07
N SER A 134 -0.91 14.22 -29.84
CA SER A 134 -0.97 15.21 -28.75
C SER A 134 -1.89 16.38 -29.09
N ALA A 135 -2.01 16.78 -30.37
CA ALA A 135 -2.92 17.84 -30.81
C ALA A 135 -4.41 17.43 -30.73
N LYS A 136 -4.74 16.14 -30.83
CA LYS A 136 -6.12 15.63 -30.70
C LYS A 136 -6.60 15.53 -29.25
N LYS A 137 -5.70 15.59 -28.26
CA LYS A 137 -6.05 15.62 -26.84
C LYS A 137 -6.18 17.08 -26.39
N LYS A 138 -7.34 17.70 -26.64
CA LYS A 138 -7.69 18.94 -25.92
C LYS A 138 -7.86 18.60 -24.43
N PRO A 139 -7.11 19.24 -23.51
CA PRO A 139 -7.35 19.07 -22.08
C PRO A 139 -8.63 19.82 -21.70
N GLU A 140 -9.71 19.09 -21.46
CA GLU A 140 -10.90 19.62 -20.80
C GLU A 140 -10.53 19.95 -19.34
N LYS A 141 -10.18 21.22 -19.08
CA LYS A 141 -9.96 21.71 -17.72
C LYS A 141 -11.31 21.85 -17.01
N LYS A 142 -11.77 20.79 -16.34
CA LYS A 142 -12.80 20.91 -15.30
C LYS A 142 -12.17 21.61 -14.09
N VAL A 143 -12.37 22.93 -14.01
CA VAL A 143 -12.04 23.71 -12.82
C VAL A 143 -13.14 23.48 -11.80
N GLN A 144 -12.85 22.68 -10.77
CA GLN A 144 -13.76 22.47 -9.64
C GLN A 144 -13.33 23.41 -8.52
N TRP A 145 -14.04 24.53 -8.37
CA TRP A 145 -13.94 25.38 -7.18
C TRP A 145 -14.76 24.72 -6.07
N GLN A 146 -14.13 24.43 -4.93
CA GLN A 146 -14.83 24.10 -3.69
C GLN A 146 -14.84 25.36 -2.83
N SER A 147 -16.04 25.81 -2.47
CA SER A 147 -16.29 26.77 -1.40
C SER A 147 -16.66 26.03 -0.12
#